data_AF-A0A2H0SI71-F1
#
_entry.id   AF-A0A2H0SI71-F1
#
_cell.length_a   1.000
_cell.length_b   1.000
_cell.length_c   1.000
_cell.angle_alpha   90.00
_cell.angle_beta   90.00
_cell.angle_gamma   90.00
#
_symmetry.space_group_name_H-M   'P 1'
#
loop_
_entity.id
_entity.type
_entity.pdbx_description
1 polymer ?
#
loop_
_entity_poly.entity_id
_entity_poly.type
_entity_poly.pdbx_seq_one_letter_code
_entity_poly.pdbx_strand_id
1 'polypeptide(L)' 'MKDNQNKKYINPDLLQILVCPIDKKKLAYNKEKETLSCLECKKEYQIKNEIPILLNN' A
#
# COMPACT_ATOMS: atom_id res chain seq x y z
N MET A 1 -32.83 -8.39 2.81
CA MET A 1 -31.94 -9.09 3.77
C MET A 1 -30.67 -8.27 3.91
N LYS A 2 -30.09 -8.26 5.11
CA LYS A 2 -29.15 -7.24 5.62
C LYS A 2 -27.70 -7.52 5.20
N ASP A 3 -27.01 -6.53 4.62
CA ASP A 3 -25.55 -6.52 4.53
C ASP A 3 -24.97 -5.23 5.13
N ASN A 4 -25.07 -5.15 6.46
CA ASN A 4 -24.22 -4.29 7.29
C ASN A 4 -23.01 -5.13 7.71
N GLN A 5 -21.92 -5.11 6.92
CA GLN A 5 -20.62 -5.63 7.35
C GLN A 5 -19.50 -4.75 6.82
N ASN A 6 -19.18 -3.74 7.64
CA ASN A 6 -17.91 -3.02 7.67
C ASN A 6 -16.75 -4.02 7.82
N LYS A 7 -16.24 -4.54 6.70
CA LYS A 7 -15.14 -5.51 6.66
C LYS A 7 -13.86 -4.76 6.25
N LYS A 8 -13.03 -4.42 7.25
CA LYS A 8 -11.65 -3.94 7.09
C LYS A 8 -10.78 -5.02 6.45
N TYR A 9 -10.87 -5.17 5.13
CA TYR A 9 -9.98 -6.02 4.36
C TYR A 9 -9.60 -5.24 3.10
N ILE A 10 -8.37 -4.75 3.03
CA ILE A 10 -7.85 -4.18 1.79
C ILE A 10 -7.78 -5.34 0.80
N ASN A 11 -8.59 -5.29 -0.26
CA ASN A 11 -8.64 -6.35 -1.26
C ASN A 11 -7.22 -6.51 -1.87
N PRO A 12 -6.62 -7.72 -1.83
CA PRO A 12 -5.28 -7.95 -2.38
C PRO A 12 -5.15 -7.58 -3.85
N ASP A 13 -6.23 -7.63 -4.63
CA ASP A 13 -6.23 -7.18 -6.03
C ASP A 13 -6.07 -5.65 -6.15
N LEU A 14 -6.58 -4.88 -5.18
CA LEU A 14 -6.34 -3.43 -5.13
C LEU A 14 -4.89 -3.11 -4.76
N LEU A 15 -4.26 -3.92 -3.89
CA LEU A 15 -2.84 -3.79 -3.56
C LEU A 15 -1.94 -4.06 -4.77
N GLN A 16 -2.36 -4.91 -5.71
CA GLN A 16 -1.61 -5.17 -6.95
C GLN A 16 -1.57 -3.96 -7.89
N ILE A 17 -2.51 -3.02 -7.75
CA ILE A 17 -2.55 -1.78 -8.55
C ILE A 17 -1.62 -0.71 -7.96
N LEU A 18 -1.22 -0.84 -6.68
CA LEU A 18 -0.36 0.14 -6.03
C LEU A 18 1.07 0.08 -6.58
N VAL A 19 1.41 1.13 -7.31
CA VAL A 19 2.75 1.35 -7.86
C VAL A 19 3.41 2.53 -7.15
N CYS A 20 4.74 2.57 -7.19
CA CYS A 20 5.53 3.67 -6.67
C CYS A 20 5.14 5.00 -7.35
N PRO A 21 4.93 6.09 -6.59
CA PRO A 21 4.51 7.38 -7.16
C PRO A 21 5.56 8.00 -8.09
N ILE A 22 6.85 7.65 -7.94
CA ILE A 22 7.99 8.24 -8.64
C ILE A 22 8.25 7.56 -9.98
N ASP A 23 8.49 6.26 -9.97
CA ASP A 23 8.94 5.48 -11.13
C ASP A 23 7.89 4.50 -11.67
N LYS A 24 6.69 4.48 -11.06
CA LYS A 24 5.56 3.59 -11.41
C LYS A 24 5.89 2.10 -11.33
N LYS A 25 6.93 1.72 -10.59
CA LYS A 25 7.33 0.32 -10.37
C LYS A 25 6.52 -0.32 -9.25
N LYS A 26 6.55 -1.65 -9.18
CA LYS A 26 5.83 -2.41 -8.14
C LYS A 26 6.39 -2.09 -6.74
N LEU A 27 5.48 -2.01 -5.77
CA LEU A 27 5.83 -1.87 -4.35
C LEU A 27 5.80 -3.24 -3.66
N ALA A 28 6.76 -3.48 -2.78
CA ALA A 28 6.78 -4.65 -1.90
C ALA A 28 6.19 -4.27 -0.54
N TYR A 29 5.18 -5.01 -0.07
CA TYR A 29 4.58 -4.78 1.23
C TYR A 29 5.31 -5.56 2.32
N ASN A 30 5.83 -4.84 3.31
CA ASN A 30 6.35 -5.40 4.54
C ASN A 30 5.26 -5.38 5.62
N LYS A 31 4.72 -6.57 5.92
CA LYS A 31 3.67 -6.75 6.94
C LYS A 31 4.16 -6.47 8.36
N GLU A 32 5.40 -6.81 8.67
CA GLU A 32 5.94 -6.66 10.03
C GLU A 32 6.19 -5.20 10.38
N LYS A 33 6.59 -4.39 9.39
CA LYS A 33 6.90 -2.97 9.57
C LYS A 33 5.78 -2.04 9.13
N GLU A 34 4.72 -2.58 8.55
CA GLU A 34 3.64 -1.81 7.91
C GLU A 34 4.19 -0.76 6.91
N THR A 35 5.09 -1.18 6.02
CA THR A 35 5.70 -0.31 5.00
C THR A 35 5.54 -0.85 3.59
N LEU A 36 5.55 0.05 2.60
CA LEU A 36 5.68 -0.28 1.19
C LEU A 36 7.06 0.15 0.70
N SER A 37 7.85 -0.76 0.16
CA SER A 37 9.20 -0.46 -0.34
C SER A 37 9.24 -0.56 -1.86
N CYS A 38 9.81 0.44 -2.54
CA CYS A 38 10.17 0.34 -3.94
C CYS A 38 11.63 -0.10 -4.06
N LEU A 39 11.89 -1.24 -4.69
CA LEU A 39 13.26 -1.76 -4.86
C LEU A 39 14.07 -0.98 -5.91
N GLU A 40 13.37 -0.33 -6.85
CA GLU A 40 13.98 0.38 -7.98
C GLU A 40 14.51 1.76 -7.54
N CYS A 41 13.64 2.62 -6.98
CA CYS A 41 14.05 3.92 -6.45
C CYS A 41 14.54 3.88 -4.99
N LYS A 42 14.54 2.70 -4.34
CA LYS A 42 14.97 2.47 -2.95
C LYS A 42 14.25 3.31 -1.89
N LYS A 43 13.02 3.77 -2.17
CA LYS A 43 12.19 4.49 -1.19
C LYS A 43 11.33 3.53 -0.36
N GLU A 44 11.10 3.91 0.88
CA GLU A 44 10.19 3.24 1.80
C GLU A 44 9.06 4.22 2.18
N TYR A 45 7.82 3.75 2.08
CA TYR A 45 6.61 4.48 2.37
C TYR A 45 5.93 3.87 3.61
N GLN A 46 5.62 4.69 4.60
CA GLN A 46 4.95 4.24 5.83
C GLN A 46 3.45 4.10 5.61
N ILE A 47 2.83 3.15 6.30
CA ILE A 47 1.37 3.05 6.43
C ILE A 47 0.99 3.60 7.81
N LYS A 48 0.07 4.58 7.86
CA LYS A 48 -0.45 5.15 9.11
C LYS A 48 -1.96 5.13 9.05
N ASN A 49 -2.60 4.65 10.12
CA ASN A 49 -4.07 4.51 10.19
C ASN A 49 -4.62 3.75 8.98
N GLU A 50 -3.94 2.69 8.55
CA GLU A 50 -4.30 1.87 7.37
C GLU A 50 -4.21 2.63 6.02
N ILE A 51 -3.62 3.83 6.01
CA ILE A 51 -3.42 4.66 4.80
C ILE A 51 -1.91 4.72 4.46
N PRO A 52 -1.49 4.22 3.28
CA PRO A 52 -0.13 4.40 2.78
C PRO A 52 0.19 5.86 2.46
N ILE A 53 1.31 6.36 2.98
CA ILE A 53 1.79 7.73 2.72
C ILE A 53 2.75 7.70 1.54
N LEU A 54 2.21 7.90 0.33
CA LEU A 54 2.98 7.97 -0.92
C LEU A 54 3.26 9.44 -1.27
N LEU A 55 4.49 9.91 -1.10
CA LEU A 55 4.92 11.27 -1.45
C LEU A 55 5.99 11.22 -2.57
N ASN A 56 5.92 12.12 -3.54
CA ASN A 56 6.72 12.10 -4.76
C ASN A 56 7.93 13.06 -4.78
N ASN A 57 8.24 13.75 -3.67
CA ASN A 57 9.33 14.74 -3.59
C ASN A 57 10.73 14.18 -3.88
#